data_AF-A0A0S3F2Y9-F1
#
_entry.id   AF-A0A0S3F2Y9-F1
#
_cell.length_a   1.000
_cell.length_b   1.000
_cell.length_c   1.000
_cell.angle_alpha   90.00
_cell.angle_beta   90.00
_cell.angle_gamma   90.00
#
_symmetry.space_group_name_H-M   'P 1'
#
loop_
_entity.id
_entity.type
_entity.pdbx_description
1 polymer ?
#
loop_
_entity_poly.entity_id
_entity_poly.type
_entity_poly.pdbx_seq_one_letter_code
_entity_poly.pdbx_strand_id
1 'polypeptide(L)' 'MTSTAQSFLDAFHASSTPDFAQLTERYFAPQAQYQPLVPMCTPAIGRDNVRRELERQLPTC' A
#
# COMPACT_ATOMS: atom_id res chain seq x y z
N MET A 1 -12.56 17.08 8.43
CA MET A 1 -11.53 16.81 7.41
C MET A 1 -10.95 15.45 7.74
N THR A 2 -11.10 14.45 6.87
CA THR A 2 -10.46 13.13 7.04
C THR A 2 -8.97 13.27 6.78
N SER A 3 -8.14 12.61 7.58
CA SER A 3 -6.70 12.57 7.38
C SER A 3 -6.36 11.75 6.13
N THR A 4 -5.23 12.03 5.49
CA THR A 4 -4.73 11.24 4.34
C THR A 4 -4.66 9.75 4.66
N ALA A 5 -4.31 9.40 5.91
CA ALA A 5 -4.29 8.02 6.39
C ALA A 5 -5.69 7.39 6.40
N GLN A 6 -6.72 8.12 6.88
CA GLN A 6 -8.09 7.61 6.86
C GLN A 6 -8.58 7.38 5.42
N SER A 7 -8.36 8.35 4.53
CA SER A 7 -8.75 8.21 3.12
C SER A 7 -8.05 7.07 2.39
N PHE A 8 -6.78 6.79 2.75
CA PHE A 8 -6.09 5.60 2.26
C PHE A 8 -6.76 4.32 2.75
N LEU A 9 -7.04 4.20 4.06
CA LEU A 9 -7.69 3.02 4.63
C LEU A 9 -9.10 2.81 4.09
N ASP A 10 -9.86 3.88 3.89
CA ASP A 10 -11.20 3.82 3.30
C ASP A 10 -11.13 3.27 1.86
N ALA A 11 -10.20 3.78 1.05
CA ALA A 11 -10.01 3.31 -0.32
C ALA A 11 -9.44 1.88 -0.39
N PHE A 12 -8.57 1.52 0.54
CA PHE A 12 -7.99 0.18 0.66
C PHE A 12 -9.07 -0.86 1.04
N HIS A 13 -10.00 -0.51 1.93
CA HIS A 13 -11.07 -1.43 2.35
C HIS A 13 -12.36 -1.33 1.51
N ALA A 14 -12.41 -0.45 0.51
CA ALA A 14 -13.61 -0.25 -0.32
C ALA A 14 -13.98 -1.48 -1.18
N SER A 15 -13.04 -2.39 -1.42
CA SER A 15 -13.29 -3.61 -2.18
C SER A 15 -12.46 -4.78 -1.65
N SER A 16 -12.87 -6.01 -1.97
CA SER A 16 -12.11 -7.23 -1.66
C SER A 16 -10.79 -7.36 -2.44
N THR A 17 -10.62 -6.58 -3.51
CA THR A 17 -9.43 -6.56 -4.37
C THR A 17 -9.01 -5.11 -4.63
N PRO A 18 -8.24 -4.49 -3.72
CA PRO A 18 -7.87 -3.07 -3.84
C PRO A 18 -7.06 -2.79 -5.11
N ASP A 19 -7.28 -1.62 -5.73
CA ASP A 19 -6.42 -1.15 -6.82
C ASP A 19 -5.13 -0.54 -6.23
N PHE A 20 -4.12 -1.39 -6.04
CA PHE A 20 -2.83 -0.99 -5.47
C PHE A 20 -2.07 0.01 -6.34
N ALA A 21 -2.29 0.02 -7.66
CA ALA A 21 -1.69 1.01 -8.53
C ALA A 21 -2.27 2.40 -8.23
N GLN A 22 -3.59 2.52 -8.18
CA GLN A 22 -4.24 3.78 -7.84
C GLN A 22 -3.92 4.24 -6.41
N LEU A 23 -3.93 3.33 -5.44
CA LEU A 23 -3.64 3.64 -4.04
C LEU A 23 -2.21 4.18 -3.88
N THR A 24 -1.23 3.53 -4.50
CA THR A 24 0.17 3.96 -4.39
C THR A 24 0.44 5.25 -5.16
N GLU A 25 -0.17 5.45 -6.33
CA GLU A 25 -0.09 6.71 -7.10
C GLU A 25 -0.63 7.90 -6.31
N ARG A 26 -1.76 7.71 -5.61
CA ARG A 26 -2.49 8.78 -4.92
C ARG A 26 -1.93 9.12 -3.54
N TYR A 27 -1.47 8.12 -2.79
CA TYR A 27 -1.16 8.28 -1.37
C TYR A 27 0.34 8.18 -1.04
N PHE A 28 1.20 7.75 -1.98
CA PHE A 28 2.62 7.55 -1.72
C PHE A 28 3.51 8.44 -2.58
N ALA A 29 4.50 9.07 -1.94
CA ALA A 29 5.56 9.79 -2.62
C ALA A 29 6.38 8.85 -3.53
N PRO A 30 7.00 9.36 -4.61
CA PRO A 30 7.83 8.54 -5.51
C PRO A 30 8.89 7.71 -4.77
N GLN A 31 9.49 8.27 -3.71
CA GLN A 31 10.53 7.69 -2.88
C GLN A 31 10.01 7.07 -1.56
N ALA A 32 8.72 6.73 -1.50
CA ALA A 32 8.12 6.18 -0.28
C ALA A 32 8.82 4.92 0.22
N GLN A 33 8.76 4.69 1.53
CA GLN A 33 9.32 3.51 2.17
C GLN A 33 8.22 2.76 2.91
N TYR A 34 8.21 1.44 2.76
CA TYR A 34 7.27 0.56 3.44
C TYR A 34 8.02 -0.61 4.06
N GLN A 35 7.81 -0.82 5.36
CA GLN A 35 8.44 -1.89 6.13
C GLN A 35 7.36 -2.92 6.50
N PRO A 36 7.32 -4.10 5.84
CA PRO A 36 6.50 -5.21 6.28
C PRO A 36 6.88 -5.63 7.70
N LEU A 37 5.89 -5.82 8.56
CA LEU A 37 6.13 -6.31 9.91
C LEU A 37 6.32 -7.84 9.94
N VAL A 38 5.63 -8.59 9.07
CA VAL A 38 5.67 -10.05 9.03
C VAL A 38 5.55 -10.60 7.59
N PRO A 39 6.44 -11.51 7.16
CA PRO A 39 7.75 -11.76 7.76
C PRO A 39 8.55 -10.44 7.80
N MET A 40 9.49 -10.30 8.77
CA MET A 40 10.40 -9.16 8.78
C MET A 40 11.22 -9.18 7.49
N CYS A 41 10.93 -8.26 6.57
CA CYS A 41 11.64 -8.10 5.31
C CYS A 41 12.52 -6.86 5.34
N THR A 42 13.36 -6.67 4.34
CA THR A 42 13.96 -5.35 4.08
C THR A 42 12.87 -4.34 3.70
N PRO A 43 13.03 -3.04 4.02
CA PRO A 43 12.08 -2.03 3.57
C PRO A 43 11.96 -2.03 2.04
N ALA A 44 10.73 -1.97 1.53
CA ALA A 44 10.46 -1.67 0.14
C ALA A 44 10.64 -0.16 -0.07
N ILE A 45 11.51 0.22 -1.00
CA ILE A 45 11.85 1.62 -1.30
C ILE A 45 11.36 1.97 -2.71
N GLY A 46 10.63 3.08 -2.82
CA GLY A 46 10.04 3.56 -4.05
C GLY A 46 8.62 3.02 -4.27
N ARG A 47 7.76 3.86 -4.84
CA ARG A 47 6.32 3.59 -5.00
C ARG A 47 6.02 2.22 -5.63
N ASP A 48 6.74 1.87 -6.69
CA ASP A 48 6.57 0.58 -7.38
C ASP A 48 6.90 -0.62 -6.50
N ASN A 49 7.94 -0.53 -5.68
CA ASN A 49 8.30 -1.62 -4.77
C ASN A 49 7.31 -1.71 -3.60
N VAL A 50 6.83 -0.57 -3.10
CA VAL A 50 5.76 -0.53 -2.09
C VAL A 50 4.49 -1.20 -2.63
N ARG A 51 4.08 -0.87 -3.86
CA ARG A 51 2.93 -1.50 -4.53
C ARG A 51 3.04 -3.02 -4.58
N ARG A 52 4.14 -3.53 -5.11
CA ARG A 52 4.38 -4.98 -5.23
C ARG A 52 4.33 -5.68 -3.88
N GLU A 53 4.85 -5.03 -2.85
CA GLU A 53 4.87 -5.59 -1.50
C GLU A 53 3.47 -5.59 -0.86
N LEU A 54 2.64 -4.57 -1.11
CA LEU A 54 1.23 -4.57 -0.70
C LEU A 54 0.42 -5.64 -1.44
N GLU A 55 0.63 -5.78 -2.76
CA GLU A 55 0.00 -6.83 -3.58
C GLU A 55 0.38 -8.24 -3.10
N ARG A 56 1.65 -8.47 -2.74
CA ARG A 56 2.14 -9.75 -2.20
C ARG A 56 1.46 -10.13 -0.88
N GLN A 57 1.10 -9.15 -0.05
CA GLN A 57 0.59 -9.38 1.29
C GLN A 57 -0.92 -9.64 1.34
N LEU A 58 -1.69 -9.19 0.35
CA LEU A 58 -3.08 -9.61 0.27
C LEU A 58 -3.15 -11.03 -0.30
N PRO A 59 -3.62 -12.02 0.47
CA PRO A 59 -3.94 -13.32 -0.11
C PRO A 59 -5.09 -13.12 -1.09
N THR A 60 -4.87 -13.45 -2.36
CA THR A 60 -5.97 -13.66 -3.31
C THR A 60 -6.77 -14.87 -2.82
N CYS A 61 -7.99 -14.64 -2.32
CA CYS A 61 -8.94 -15.70 -1.98
C CYS A 61 -9.25 -16.60 -3.19
#